data_AF-X8JFZ1-F1
#
_entry.id   AF-X8JFZ1-F1
#
_cell.length_a   1.000
_cell.length_b   1.000
_cell.length_c   1.000
_cell.angle_alpha   90.00
_cell.angle_beta   90.00
_cell.angle_gamma   90.00
#
_symmetry.space_group_name_H-M   'P 1'
#
loop_
_entity.id
_entity.type
_entity.pdbx_description
1 polymer ?
#
loop_
_entity_poly.entity_id
_entity_poly.type
_entity_poly.pdbx_seq_one_letter_code
_entity_poly.pdbx_strand_id
1 'polypeptide(L)'
;MTVEYIKMRDALCPEELVVIGGYSKGAMVVHSMKLPKYLKPKVIAIVVFGDPLYRLSIQWPIKTPVVNLVPSSSFDPSQNVLSFCNKGDVICGAGWSISAHWRHRKDNT
;
A
#
# COMPACT_ATOMS: atom_id res chain seq x y z
N MET A 1 -12.56 -7.51 -8.82
CA MET A 1 -12.36 -8.57 -7.81
C MET A 1 -12.19 -7.99 -6.40
N THR A 2 -11.10 -7.31 -6.03
CA THR A 2 -10.94 -6.82 -4.63
C THR A 2 -11.93 -5.73 -4.21
N VAL A 3 -12.18 -4.74 -5.05
CA VAL A 3 -13.17 -3.68 -4.75
C VAL A 3 -14.56 -4.25 -4.54
N GLU A 4 -14.97 -5.21 -5.39
CA GLU A 4 -16.28 -5.87 -5.26
C GLU A 4 -16.36 -6.72 -3.99
N TYR A 5 -15.27 -7.38 -3.60
CA TYR A 5 -15.20 -8.09 -2.32
C TYR A 5 -15.39 -7.13 -1.14
N ILE A 6 -14.73 -5.97 -1.14
CA ILE A 6 -14.89 -4.96 -0.08
C ILE A 6 -16.34 -4.45 -0.04
N LYS A 7 -16.98 -4.20 -1.19
CA LYS A 7 -18.40 -3.81 -1.25
C LYS A 7 -19.32 -4.88 -0.66
N MET A 8 -19.08 -6.15 -1.00
CA MET A 8 -19.86 -7.27 -0.48
C MET A 8 -19.68 -7.39 1.04
N ARG A 9 -18.44 -7.27 1.54
CA ARG A 9 -18.14 -7.27 2.98
C ARG A 9 -18.83 -6.14 3.72
N ASP A 10 -18.79 -4.93 3.17
CA ASP A 10 -19.45 -3.76 3.73
C ASP A 10 -20.97 -3.94 3.90
N ALA A 11 -21.62 -4.61 2.93
CA ALA A 11 -23.05 -4.92 3.01
C ALA A 11 -23.38 -5.93 4.12
N LEU A 12 -22.45 -6.84 4.44
CA LEU A 12 -22.62 -7.84 5.50
C LEU A 12 -22.19 -7.32 6.87
N CYS A 13 -21.20 -6.42 6.91
CA CYS A 13 -20.59 -5.89 8.13
C CYS A 13 -20.34 -4.38 7.97
N PRO A 14 -21.37 -3.52 8.11
CA PRO A 14 -21.24 -2.09 7.85
C PRO A 14 -20.25 -1.35 8.75
N GLU A 15 -19.92 -1.87 9.94
CA GLU A 15 -18.94 -1.25 10.85
C GLU A 15 -17.51 -1.79 10.66
N GLU A 16 -17.28 -2.67 9.69
CA GLU A 16 -15.95 -3.25 9.44
C GLU A 16 -14.97 -2.19 8.91
N LEU A 17 -13.79 -2.13 9.54
CA LEU A 17 -12.65 -1.36 9.08
C LEU A 17 -11.76 -2.22 8.20
N VAL A 18 -11.16 -1.62 7.17
CA VAL A 18 -10.38 -2.31 6.14
C VAL A 18 -8.92 -1.86 6.18
N VAL A 19 -8.02 -2.85 6.18
CA VAL A 19 -6.59 -2.64 5.90
C VAL A 19 -6.27 -3.34 4.58
N ILE A 20 -5.56 -2.66 3.69
CA ILE A 20 -5.21 -3.21 2.37
C ILE A 20 -3.71 -3.47 2.29
N GLY A 21 -3.38 -4.72 1.93
CA GLY A 21 -2.02 -5.17 1.65
C GLY A 21 -1.73 -5.27 0.15
N GLY A 22 -0.50 -4.95 -0.27
CA GLY A 22 -0.06 -5.17 -1.64
C GLY A 22 1.43 -5.53 -1.71
N TYR A 23 1.80 -6.53 -2.50
CA TYR A 23 3.20 -6.91 -2.72
C TYR A 23 3.52 -6.91 -4.21
N SER A 24 4.62 -6.27 -4.61
CA SER A 24 5.06 -6.21 -6.00
C SER A 24 3.94 -5.68 -6.93
N LYS A 25 3.56 -6.41 -7.97
CA LYS A 25 2.39 -6.12 -8.82
C LYS A 25 1.09 -5.91 -8.02
N GLY A 26 0.95 -6.52 -6.85
CA GLY A 26 -0.18 -6.30 -5.95
C GLY A 26 -0.31 -4.85 -5.47
N ALA A 27 0.81 -4.13 -5.27
CA ALA A 27 0.79 -2.70 -4.97
C ALA A 27 0.19 -1.89 -6.14
N MET A 28 0.51 -2.24 -7.38
CA MET A 28 -0.12 -1.63 -8.55
C MET A 28 -1.63 -1.88 -8.59
N VAL A 29 -2.08 -3.08 -8.18
CA VAL A 29 -3.51 -3.36 -8.06
C VAL A 29 -4.15 -2.42 -7.04
N VAL A 30 -3.51 -2.19 -5.89
CA VAL A 30 -3.97 -1.23 -4.87
C VAL A 30 -4.11 0.17 -5.46
N HIS A 31 -3.08 0.68 -6.14
CA HIS A 31 -3.14 1.99 -6.82
C HIS A 31 -4.28 2.09 -7.83
N SER A 32 -4.59 1.01 -8.54
CA SER A 32 -5.66 0.98 -9.55
C SER A 32 -7.08 0.90 -8.97
N MET A 33 -7.22 0.67 -7.66
CA MET A 33 -8.53 0.47 -7.04
C MET A 33 -9.40 1.74 -7.12
N LYS A 34 -10.61 1.58 -7.67
CA LYS A 34 -11.62 2.64 -7.69
C LYS A 34 -12.65 2.40 -6.60
N LEU A 35 -12.31 2.76 -5.36
CA LEU A 35 -13.22 2.63 -4.23
C LEU A 35 -14.34 3.69 -4.29
N PRO A 36 -15.61 3.29 -4.12
CA PRO A 36 -16.73 4.20 -3.90
C PRO A 36 -16.47 5.18 -2.75
N LYS A 37 -17.05 6.39 -2.82
CA LYS A 37 -16.83 7.44 -1.82
C LYS A 37 -17.15 7.00 -0.39
N TYR A 38 -18.13 6.12 -0.19
CA TYR A 38 -18.53 5.63 1.14
C TYR A 38 -17.57 4.57 1.72
N LEU A 39 -16.77 3.90 0.88
CA LEU A 39 -15.77 2.91 1.32
C LEU A 39 -14.41 3.54 1.61
N LYS A 40 -14.06 4.66 0.95
CA LYS A 40 -12.77 5.34 1.17
C LYS A 40 -12.44 5.69 2.63
N PRO A 41 -13.40 6.09 3.49
CA PRO A 41 -13.14 6.35 4.91
C PRO A 41 -12.98 5.07 5.74
N LYS A 42 -13.46 3.92 5.27
CA LYS A 42 -13.36 2.64 5.98
C LYS A 42 -12.01 1.96 5.78
N VAL A 43 -11.26 2.37 4.75
CA VAL A 43 -9.86 1.96 4.59
C VAL A 43 -9.00 2.80 5.53
N ILE A 44 -8.63 2.22 6.66
CA ILE A 44 -7.89 2.91 7.72
C ILE A 44 -6.38 2.89 7.50
N ALA A 45 -5.88 1.90 6.76
CA ALA A 45 -4.46 1.79 6.45
C ALA A 45 -4.22 1.04 5.13
N ILE A 46 -3.14 1.43 4.45
CA ILE A 46 -2.58 0.68 3.32
C ILE A 46 -1.12 0.38 3.65
N VAL A 47 -0.73 -0.88 3.44
CA VAL A 47 0.67 -1.30 3.57
C VAL A 47 1.06 -2.03 2.30
N VAL A 48 2.06 -1.51 1.59
CA VAL A 48 2.58 -2.16 0.39
C VAL A 48 4.08 -2.36 0.46
N PHE A 49 4.55 -3.34 -0.28
CA PHE A 49 5.94 -3.74 -0.32
C PHE A 49 6.40 -3.97 -1.76
N GLY A 50 7.55 -3.42 -2.13
CA GLY A 50 8.11 -3.59 -3.48
C GLY A 50 7.25 -2.94 -4.55
N ASP A 51 6.66 -1.78 -4.25
CA ASP A 51 5.73 -1.07 -5.14
C ASP A 51 6.42 -0.55 -6.41
N PRO A 52 6.06 -1.05 -7.62
CA PRO A 52 6.63 -0.56 -8.87
C PRO A 52 6.39 0.94 -9.11
N LEU A 53 5.39 1.52 -8.44
CA LEU A 53 5.01 2.93 -8.55
C LEU A 53 5.55 3.77 -7.38
N TYR A 54 6.45 3.22 -6.55
CA TYR A 54 6.97 3.84 -5.33
C TYR A 54 7.53 5.27 -5.52
N ARG A 55 8.15 5.56 -6.67
CA ARG A 55 8.76 6.86 -7.00
C ARG A 55 7.83 7.82 -7.75
N LEU A 56 6.61 7.40 -8.01
CA LEU A 56 5.63 8.18 -8.75
C LEU A 56 4.62 8.78 -7.78
N SER A 57 4.24 10.03 -8.01
CA SER A 57 3.18 10.69 -7.24
C SER A 57 1.80 10.19 -7.68
N ILE A 58 1.45 8.97 -7.28
CA ILE A 58 0.18 8.31 -7.61
C ILE A 58 -0.80 8.40 -6.44
N GLN A 59 -2.07 8.51 -6.78
CA GLN A 59 -3.15 8.60 -5.82
C GLN A 59 -3.45 7.25 -5.18
N TRP A 60 -3.50 7.21 -3.85
CA TRP A 60 -3.93 6.04 -3.08
C TRP A 60 -5.46 5.98 -2.96
N PRO A 61 -6.07 4.79 -2.92
CA PRO A 61 -7.53 4.64 -2.99
C PRO A 61 -8.28 5.01 -1.70
N ILE A 62 -7.73 5.87 -0.83
CA ILE A 62 -8.34 6.25 0.47
C ILE A 62 -8.75 7.73 0.49
N LYS A 63 -9.45 8.15 1.56
CA LYS A 63 -9.97 9.52 1.67
C LYS A 63 -8.87 10.59 1.77
N THR A 64 -7.92 10.40 2.67
CA THR A 64 -6.85 11.37 2.98
C THR A 64 -5.53 10.61 3.21
N PRO A 65 -4.81 10.23 2.14
CA PRO A 65 -3.56 9.50 2.26
C PRO A 65 -2.44 10.40 2.80
N VAL A 66 -1.81 9.94 3.87
CA VAL A 66 -0.56 10.48 4.41
C VAL A 66 0.48 9.37 4.28
N VAL A 67 1.36 9.53 3.29
CA VAL A 67 2.25 8.48 2.80
C VAL A 67 3.60 8.54 3.51
N ASN A 68 4.04 7.40 4.00
CA ASN A 68 5.39 7.16 4.46
C ASN A 68 6.13 6.26 3.48
N LEU A 69 7.18 6.79 2.87
CA LEU A 69 8.05 6.07 1.94
C LEU A 69 9.26 5.43 2.64
N VAL A 70 9.53 5.76 3.90
CA VAL A 70 10.66 5.23 4.67
C VAL A 70 10.20 4.70 6.04
N PRO A 71 9.29 3.70 6.07
CA PRO A 71 8.59 3.33 7.29
C PRO A 71 9.49 2.74 8.37
N SER A 72 10.60 2.11 8.00
CA SER A 72 11.55 1.56 8.98
C SER A 72 12.40 2.60 9.72
N SER A 73 12.55 3.82 9.18
CA SER A 73 13.38 4.87 9.81
C SER A 73 12.60 5.99 10.49
N SER A 74 11.31 6.13 10.16
CA SER A 74 10.45 7.15 10.74
C SER A 74 9.01 6.64 10.75
N PHE A 75 8.30 6.90 11.84
CA PHE A 75 6.88 6.61 11.96
C PHE A 75 6.16 7.79 12.62
N ASP A 76 5.09 8.24 12.00
CA ASP A 76 4.19 9.28 12.52
C ASP A 76 2.76 8.69 12.58
N PRO A 77 2.04 8.80 13.72
CA PRO A 77 0.68 8.26 13.85
C PRO A 77 -0.35 8.81 12.87
N SER A 78 -0.10 9.96 12.23
CA SER A 78 -0.95 10.52 11.17
C SER A 78 -0.80 9.80 9.83
N GLN A 79 0.25 9.00 9.65
CA GLN A 79 0.51 8.23 8.45
C GLN A 79 -0.39 7.00 8.38
N ASN A 80 -1.07 6.85 7.24
CA ASN A 80 -2.01 5.75 7.00
C ASN A 80 -1.72 5.00 5.70
N VAL A 81 -0.60 5.33 5.04
CA VAL A 81 -0.08 4.58 3.89
C VAL A 81 1.40 4.36 4.11
N LEU A 82 1.82 3.10 4.18
CA LEU A 82 3.21 2.71 4.30
C LEU A 82 3.63 1.99 3.02
N SER A 83 4.64 2.52 2.33
CA SER A 83 5.21 1.89 1.14
C SER A 83 6.66 1.52 1.42
N PHE A 84 6.93 0.23 1.50
CA PHE A 84 8.24 -0.33 1.81
C PHE A 84 8.99 -0.61 0.50
N CYS A 85 10.23 -0.13 0.40
CA CYS A 85 11.12 -0.40 -0.72
C CYS A 85 12.56 -0.58 -0.24
N ASN A 86 13.11 -1.77 -0.43
CA ASN A 86 14.48 -2.05 -0.03
C ASN A 86 15.48 -1.34 -0.95
N LYS A 87 16.60 -0.90 -0.38
CA LYS A 87 17.73 -0.40 -1.16
C LYS A 87 18.20 -1.49 -2.13
N GLY A 88 18.34 -1.14 -3.41
CA GLY A 88 18.79 -2.06 -4.46
C GLY A 88 17.69 -2.96 -5.03
N ASP A 89 16.44 -2.84 -4.58
CA ASP A 89 15.29 -3.50 -5.22
C ASP A 89 15.20 -3.06 -6.70
N VAL A 90 15.09 -4.06 -7.59
CA VAL A 90 14.99 -3.89 -9.05
C VAL A 90 13.60 -3.43 -9.52
N ILE A 91 12.57 -3.56 -8.67
CA ILE A 91 11.17 -3.27 -9.01
C ILE A 91 10.74 -1.88 -8.51
N CYS A 92 10.86 -1.61 -7.21
CA CYS A 92 10.44 -0.32 -6.63
C CYS A 92 11.58 0.71 -6.59
N GLY A 93 12.82 0.22 -6.63
CA GLY A 93 14.02 1.02 -6.67
C GLY A 93 14.60 1.10 -8.09
N ALA A 94 15.68 1.87 -8.23
CA ALA A 94 16.53 1.85 -9.42
C ALA A 94 17.71 0.86 -9.21
N GLY A 95 17.44 -0.28 -8.57
CA GLY A 95 18.44 -1.26 -8.19
C GLY A 95 18.57 -2.41 -9.19
N TRP A 96 19.35 -3.43 -8.81
CA TRP A 96 19.64 -4.62 -9.64
C TRP A 96 19.45 -5.93 -8.87
N SER A 97 18.92 -5.88 -7.65
CA SER A 97 18.81 -7.03 -6.75
C SER A 97 17.37 -7.54 -6.68
N ILE A 98 17.13 -8.70 -7.28
CA ILE A 98 15.87 -9.42 -7.09
C ILE A 98 15.70 -9.95 -5.65
N SER A 99 16.81 -10.23 -4.95
CA SER A 99 16.75 -10.69 -3.56
C SER A 99 16.29 -9.57 -2.62
N ALA A 100 16.61 -8.31 -2.93
CA ALA A 100 16.09 -7.15 -2.21
C ALA A 100 14.57 -7.02 -2.39
N HIS A 101 14.02 -7.39 -3.56
CA HIS A 101 12.59 -7.41 -3.81
C HIS A 101 11.84 -8.49 -3.02
N TRP A 102 12.46 -9.63 -2.73
CA TRP A 102 11.82 -10.72 -2.00
C TRP A 102 11.82 -10.56 -0.48
N ARG A 103 12.71 -9.72 0.07
CA ARG A 103 13.00 -9.70 1.51
C ARG A 103 12.65 -8.38 2.20
N HIS A 104 11.39 -7.98 2.17
CA HIS A 104 10.93 -6.73 2.80
C HIS A 104 10.75 -6.79 4.34
N ARG A 105 11.53 -7.63 5.02
CA ARG A 105 11.53 -7.75 6.49
C ARG A 105 12.40 -6.68 7.17
N LYS A 106 13.28 -6.02 6.43
CA LYS A 106 14.20 -4.98 6.90
C LYS A 106 14.38 -3.97 5.77
N ASP A 107 13.76 -2.79 5.86
CA ASP A 107 14.26 -1.72 5.01
C ASP A 107 15.66 -1.35 5.54
N ASN A 108 16.65 -1.25 4.66
CA ASN A 108 18.05 -0.87 4.96
C ASN A 108 18.97 -1.86 5.70
N THR A 109 18.98 -3.16 5.38
CA THR A 109 20.19 -4.00 5.59
C THR A 109 20.60 -4.76 4.35
#